data_AF-A0A4P8QQX8-F1
#
_entry.id   AF-A0A4P8QQX8-F1
#
_cell.length_a   1.000
_cell.length_b   1.000
_cell.length_c   1.000
_cell.angle_alpha   90.00
_cell.angle_beta   90.00
_cell.angle_gamma   90.00
#
_symmetry.space_group_name_H-M   'P 1'
#
loop_
_entity.id
_entity.type
_entity.pdbx_description
1 polymer ?
#
loop_
_entity_poly.entity_id
_entity_poly.type
_entity_poly.pdbx_seq_one_letter_code
_entity_poly.pdbx_strand_id
1 'polypeptide(L)'
;MHSAFEFDTLVWDWPIAVYLLLVGISAGMVSLSMLIKHYVPAEYNGGNIMIKSTAIIAPLAVIIGLVILIFHLTRPMTFWYLMVFYNPMSIMSLGVMLFQVYFVVILLWIVNLYRTGLLHLIETKLHRTALTSLARKITAVIAGKSGLIENVLLVLAILLGCYTGFLLSALKSFPLLNNPVLPVLFLVSGTTSGIAVMMLTAALSSQSSADTATLRFIHRIENPVIYAELFLLFALFTGLLLGGGQKTVAAHAALSGFWGGVFWIGIIGAGIVVPLIARVMRNKNECPGKANLTVMAALSLAGVFLLRLFVLYAGQMTVA
;
A
#
# COMPACT_ATOMS: atom_id res chain seq x y z
N MET A 1 9.89 21.60 27.18
CA MET A 1 10.44 20.77 26.09
C MET A 1 9.39 19.74 25.76
N HIS A 2 8.51 20.01 24.79
CA HIS A 2 7.59 18.98 24.29
C HIS A 2 8.42 17.93 23.56
N SER A 3 8.30 16.66 23.94
CA SER A 3 8.92 15.56 23.22
C SER A 3 8.35 15.54 21.80
N ALA A 4 9.20 15.39 20.79
CA ALA A 4 8.78 15.39 19.38
C ALA A 4 7.74 14.30 19.02
N PHE A 5 7.52 13.37 19.95
CA PHE A 5 6.69 12.18 19.82
C PHE A 5 5.47 12.17 20.76
N GLU A 6 5.35 13.09 21.72
CA GLU A 6 4.20 13.15 22.64
C GLU A 6 3.75 14.61 22.82
N PHE A 7 2.52 14.90 22.42
CA PHE A 7 1.88 16.21 22.60
C PHE A 7 0.37 16.04 22.75
N ASP A 8 -0.29 16.95 23.48
CA ASP A 8 -1.69 16.81 23.93
C ASP A 8 -2.70 16.70 22.78
N THR A 9 -2.33 17.09 21.56
CA THR A 9 -3.17 17.02 20.36
C THR A 9 -2.95 15.75 19.53
N LEU A 10 -2.04 14.86 19.95
CA LEU A 10 -1.73 13.61 19.27
C LEU A 10 -2.86 12.60 19.50
N VAL A 11 -3.63 12.35 18.43
CA VAL A 11 -4.73 11.37 18.45
C VAL A 11 -4.30 10.05 17.81
N TRP A 12 -3.31 10.11 16.90
CA TRP A 12 -2.88 8.97 16.11
C TRP A 12 -1.35 8.79 16.21
N ASP A 13 -0.93 7.76 16.95
CA ASP A 13 0.47 7.47 17.20
C ASP A 13 1.14 6.67 16.06
N TRP A 14 2.46 6.44 16.20
CA TRP A 14 3.28 5.64 15.27
C TRP A 14 2.71 4.25 14.89
N PRO A 15 1.93 3.50 15.71
CA PRO A 15 1.37 2.21 15.29
C PRO A 15 0.42 2.37 14.09
N ILE A 16 -0.25 3.51 13.96
CA ILE A 16 -1.12 3.79 12.83
C ILE A 16 -0.29 4.14 11.59
N ALA A 17 0.91 4.68 11.73
CA ALA A 17 1.80 4.81 10.57
C ALA A 17 2.11 3.43 9.97
N VAL A 18 2.32 2.41 10.82
CA VAL A 18 2.55 1.00 10.43
C VAL A 18 1.27 0.35 9.90
N TYR A 19 0.15 0.61 10.56
CA TYR A 19 -1.18 0.78 9.97
C TYR A 19 -1.24 0.99 8.46
N LEU A 20 -1.18 2.28 8.13
CA LEU A 20 -1.37 2.85 6.81
C LEU A 20 -0.29 2.32 5.86
N LEU A 21 0.96 2.22 6.36
CA LEU A 21 1.98 1.20 6.08
C LEU A 21 1.56 0.04 5.17
N LEU A 22 1.14 -0.98 5.90
CA LEU A 22 0.82 -2.33 5.46
C LEU A 22 -0.39 -2.34 4.52
N VAL A 23 -1.40 -1.51 4.78
CA VAL A 23 -2.56 -1.39 3.91
C VAL A 23 -2.16 -0.84 2.54
N GLY A 24 -1.32 0.19 2.48
CA GLY A 24 -0.86 0.72 1.20
C GLY A 24 0.09 -0.21 0.46
N ILE A 25 0.92 -1.00 1.17
CA ILE A 25 1.69 -2.09 0.53
C ILE A 25 0.74 -3.06 -0.16
N SER A 26 -0.30 -3.51 0.53
CA SER A 26 -1.31 -4.42 -0.03
C SER A 26 -2.00 -3.84 -1.26
N ALA A 27 -2.52 -2.61 -1.14
CA ALA A 27 -3.17 -1.90 -2.24
C ALA A 27 -2.24 -1.73 -3.46
N GLY A 28 -0.98 -1.35 -3.22
CA GLY A 28 0.04 -1.20 -4.26
C GLY A 28 0.36 -2.52 -4.97
N MET A 29 0.66 -3.58 -4.21
CA MET A 29 0.99 -4.90 -4.77
C MET A 29 -0.16 -5.49 -5.59
N VAL A 30 -1.40 -5.37 -5.10
CA VAL A 30 -2.59 -5.86 -5.83
C VAL A 30 -2.81 -5.04 -7.10
N SER A 31 -2.74 -3.71 -7.03
CA SER A 31 -2.86 -2.85 -8.22
C SER A 31 -1.81 -3.19 -9.27
N LEU A 32 -0.55 -3.37 -8.86
CA LEU A 32 0.55 -3.77 -9.75
C LEU A 32 0.34 -5.15 -10.36
N SER A 33 -0.16 -6.12 -9.60
CA SER A 33 -0.45 -7.46 -10.12
C SER A 33 -1.51 -7.46 -11.22
N MET A 34 -2.54 -6.60 -11.10
CA MET A 34 -3.55 -6.44 -12.14
C MET A 34 -2.98 -5.71 -13.37
N LEU A 35 -2.07 -4.75 -13.17
CA LEU A 35 -1.36 -4.09 -14.28
C LEU A 35 -0.44 -5.08 -15.01
N ILE A 36 0.28 -5.94 -14.29
CA ILE A 36 1.13 -6.99 -14.89
C ILE A 36 0.29 -7.91 -15.77
N LYS A 37 -0.92 -8.30 -15.35
CA LYS A 37 -1.82 -9.08 -16.21
C LYS A 37 -2.09 -8.40 -17.56
N HIS A 38 -2.32 -7.08 -17.55
CA HIS A 38 -2.67 -6.33 -18.75
C HIS A 38 -1.48 -6.12 -19.69
N TYR A 39 -0.32 -5.75 -19.14
CA TYR A 39 0.86 -5.38 -19.94
C TYR A 39 1.83 -6.55 -20.20
N VAL A 40 1.84 -7.57 -19.35
CA VAL A 40 2.71 -8.75 -19.44
C VAL A 40 1.89 -10.03 -19.17
N PRO A 41 0.86 -10.33 -19.99
CA PRO A 41 -0.03 -11.46 -19.76
C PRO A 41 0.69 -12.81 -19.79
N ALA A 42 1.80 -12.92 -20.54
CA ALA A 42 2.60 -14.14 -20.66
C ALA A 42 3.23 -14.59 -19.33
N GLU A 43 3.54 -13.65 -18.43
CA GLU A 43 4.17 -13.92 -17.14
C GLU A 43 3.20 -13.82 -15.96
N TYR A 44 1.91 -13.55 -16.25
CA TYR A 44 0.86 -13.53 -15.25
C TYR A 44 0.41 -14.96 -14.93
N ASN A 45 1.12 -15.59 -14.00
CA ASN A 45 0.77 -16.89 -13.46
C ASN A 45 1.15 -16.99 -11.96
N GLY A 46 0.58 -17.97 -11.25
CA GLY A 46 0.90 -18.21 -9.84
C GLY A 46 2.33 -18.72 -9.60
N GLY A 47 3.10 -19.00 -10.64
CA GLY A 47 4.52 -19.36 -10.57
C GLY A 47 5.44 -18.15 -10.50
N ASN A 48 5.04 -17.00 -11.06
CA ASN A 48 5.81 -15.77 -11.04
C ASN A 48 5.97 -15.30 -9.58
N ILE A 49 7.21 -15.13 -9.15
CA ILE A 49 7.54 -14.76 -7.77
C ILE A 49 6.81 -13.49 -7.33
N MET A 50 6.63 -12.51 -8.21
CA MET A 50 6.01 -11.22 -7.88
C MET A 50 4.49 -11.36 -7.66
N ILE A 51 3.81 -12.15 -8.49
CA ILE A 51 2.37 -12.43 -8.34
C ILE A 51 2.14 -13.33 -7.12
N LYS A 52 3.00 -14.33 -6.92
CA LYS A 52 2.99 -15.19 -5.73
C LYS A 52 3.22 -14.39 -4.45
N SER A 53 4.19 -13.48 -4.45
CA SER A 53 4.44 -12.57 -3.33
C SER A 53 3.22 -11.70 -3.05
N THR A 54 2.55 -11.17 -4.08
CA THR A 54 1.31 -10.40 -3.90
C THR A 54 0.22 -11.25 -3.27
N ALA A 55 0.01 -12.47 -3.73
CA ALA A 55 -1.00 -13.39 -3.19
C ALA A 55 -0.81 -13.74 -1.70
N ILE A 56 0.42 -13.63 -1.18
CA ILE A 56 0.74 -13.96 0.22
C ILE A 56 0.86 -12.69 1.07
N ILE A 57 1.68 -11.73 0.62
CA ILE A 57 2.04 -10.55 1.40
C ILE A 57 0.88 -9.55 1.44
N ALA A 58 0.13 -9.37 0.34
CA ALA A 58 -0.97 -8.40 0.33
C ALA A 58 -2.06 -8.72 1.36
N PRO A 59 -2.63 -9.95 1.45
CA PRO A 59 -3.61 -10.25 2.48
C PRO A 59 -3.00 -10.24 3.89
N LEU A 60 -1.77 -10.76 4.04
CA LEU A 60 -1.09 -10.79 5.34
C LEU A 60 -0.82 -9.39 5.90
N ALA A 61 -0.38 -8.46 5.04
CA ALA A 61 -0.14 -7.07 5.41
C ALA A 61 -1.44 -6.41 5.92
N VAL A 62 -2.57 -6.61 5.25
CA VAL A 62 -3.86 -6.07 5.72
C VAL A 62 -4.29 -6.71 7.04
N ILE A 63 -4.11 -8.03 7.21
CA ILE A 63 -4.43 -8.70 8.48
C ILE A 63 -3.61 -8.11 9.62
N ILE A 64 -2.28 -8.02 9.46
CA ILE A 64 -1.39 -7.46 10.49
C ILE A 64 -1.76 -5.99 10.76
N GLY A 65 -2.01 -5.22 9.71
CA GLY A 65 -2.41 -3.83 9.85
C GLY A 65 -3.73 -3.68 10.63
N LEU A 66 -4.73 -4.49 10.31
CA LEU A 66 -6.02 -4.46 11.02
C LEU A 66 -5.90 -4.89 12.47
N VAL A 67 -5.04 -5.87 12.77
CA VAL A 67 -4.75 -6.26 14.16
C VAL A 67 -4.18 -5.07 14.93
N ILE A 68 -3.20 -4.35 14.36
CA ILE A 68 -2.65 -3.13 14.97
C ILE A 68 -3.75 -2.07 15.18
N LEU A 69 -4.61 -1.87 14.17
CA LEU A 69 -5.74 -0.93 14.26
C LEU A 69 -6.70 -1.30 15.40
N ILE A 70 -7.08 -2.57 15.51
CA ILE A 70 -8.03 -3.04 16.52
C ILE A 70 -7.48 -2.83 17.93
N PHE A 71 -6.21 -3.17 18.16
CA PHE A 71 -5.57 -2.97 19.47
C PHE A 71 -5.34 -1.50 19.82
N HIS A 72 -5.20 -0.62 18.83
CA HIS A 72 -5.09 0.81 19.05
C HIS A 72 -6.43 1.49 19.41
N LEU A 73 -7.58 0.86 19.09
CA LEU A 73 -8.88 1.43 19.45
C LEU A 73 -9.06 1.48 20.97
N THR A 74 -9.72 2.52 21.47
CA THR A 74 -10.02 2.70 22.91
C THR A 74 -10.80 1.53 23.51
N ARG A 75 -11.59 0.80 22.69
CA ARG A 75 -12.38 -0.37 23.11
C ARG A 75 -12.27 -1.52 22.09
N PRO A 76 -11.17 -2.29 22.10
CA PRO A 76 -10.90 -3.33 21.10
C PRO A 76 -11.99 -4.41 21.06
N MET A 77 -12.49 -4.83 22.24
CA MET A 77 -13.51 -5.87 22.36
C MET A 77 -14.87 -5.50 21.76
N THR A 78 -15.14 -4.21 21.51
CA THR A 78 -16.40 -3.76 20.89
C THR A 78 -16.33 -3.68 19.37
N PHE A 79 -15.15 -3.91 18.77
CA PHE A 79 -14.96 -3.79 17.32
C PHE A 79 -15.90 -4.68 16.50
N TRP A 80 -16.31 -5.85 17.03
CA TRP A 80 -17.26 -6.75 16.35
C TRP A 80 -18.60 -6.07 16.04
N TYR A 81 -19.04 -5.08 16.83
CA TYR A 81 -20.26 -4.33 16.53
C TYR A 81 -20.14 -3.59 15.20
N LEU A 82 -18.96 -3.03 14.89
CA LEU A 82 -18.69 -2.33 13.64
C LEU A 82 -18.64 -3.26 12.42
N MET A 83 -18.43 -4.57 12.65
CA MET A 83 -18.46 -5.59 11.60
C MET A 83 -19.88 -6.05 11.24
N VAL A 84 -20.89 -5.68 12.04
CA VAL A 84 -22.29 -6.12 11.85
C VAL A 84 -23.21 -4.92 11.65
N PHE A 85 -23.04 -3.86 12.43
CA PHE A 85 -23.87 -2.65 12.41
C PHE A 85 -23.14 -1.50 11.75
N TYR A 86 -23.48 -1.25 10.48
CA TYR A 86 -22.83 -0.21 9.68
C TYR A 86 -23.50 1.14 9.82
N ASN A 87 -22.69 2.20 9.89
CA ASN A 87 -23.14 3.58 9.76
C ASN A 87 -22.43 4.23 8.57
N PRO A 88 -23.11 4.45 7.43
CA PRO A 88 -22.50 4.97 6.21
C PRO A 88 -21.99 6.42 6.34
N MET A 89 -22.39 7.14 7.38
CA MET A 89 -21.90 8.50 7.64
C MET A 89 -20.53 8.52 8.34
N SER A 90 -20.07 7.38 8.87
CA SER A 90 -18.78 7.25 9.55
C SER A 90 -17.72 6.68 8.62
N ILE A 91 -16.62 7.42 8.43
CA ILE A 91 -15.47 6.97 7.63
C ILE A 91 -14.92 5.65 8.16
N MET A 92 -14.85 5.47 9.48
CA MET A 92 -14.36 4.23 10.07
C MET A 92 -15.23 3.02 9.70
N SER A 93 -16.57 3.19 9.66
CA SER A 93 -17.50 2.11 9.29
C SER A 93 -17.41 1.78 7.79
N LEU A 94 -17.26 2.80 6.93
CA LEU A 94 -16.97 2.61 5.51
C LEU A 94 -15.69 1.79 5.27
N GLY A 95 -14.66 2.05 6.08
CA GLY A 95 -13.43 1.26 6.07
C GLY A 95 -13.66 -0.21 6.37
N VAL A 96 -14.38 -0.53 7.45
CA VAL A 96 -14.66 -1.93 7.83
C VAL A 96 -15.40 -2.65 6.70
N MET A 97 -16.40 -2.02 6.09
CA MET A 97 -17.12 -2.59 4.94
C MET A 97 -16.18 -2.83 3.75
N LEU A 98 -15.31 -1.86 3.44
CA LEU A 98 -14.32 -1.97 2.37
C LEU A 98 -13.34 -3.14 2.61
N PHE A 99 -12.81 -3.28 3.83
CA PHE A 99 -11.91 -4.38 4.19
C PHE A 99 -12.58 -5.74 4.06
N GLN A 100 -13.83 -5.89 4.51
CA GLN A 100 -14.55 -7.17 4.40
C GLN A 100 -14.75 -7.59 2.94
N VAL A 101 -15.22 -6.67 2.09
CA VAL A 101 -15.42 -6.96 0.66
C VAL A 101 -14.07 -7.25 -0.01
N TYR A 102 -13.02 -6.48 0.32
CA TYR A 102 -11.66 -6.72 -0.17
C TYR A 102 -11.15 -8.13 0.17
N PHE A 103 -11.33 -8.59 1.42
CA PHE A 103 -10.90 -9.94 1.82
C PHE A 103 -11.63 -11.05 1.07
N VAL A 104 -12.93 -10.90 0.84
CA VAL A 104 -13.70 -11.88 0.06
C VAL A 104 -13.17 -11.92 -1.38
N VAL A 105 -12.98 -10.76 -2.01
CA VAL A 105 -12.57 -10.70 -3.42
C VAL A 105 -11.11 -11.14 -3.60
N ILE A 106 -10.19 -10.76 -2.72
CA ILE A 106 -8.79 -11.22 -2.82
C ILE A 106 -8.69 -12.74 -2.60
N LEU A 107 -9.51 -13.32 -1.72
CA LEU A 107 -9.56 -14.77 -1.54
C LEU A 107 -10.07 -15.45 -2.82
N LEU A 108 -11.13 -14.94 -3.43
CA LEU A 108 -11.63 -15.45 -4.71
C LEU A 108 -10.57 -15.36 -5.82
N TRP A 109 -9.80 -14.27 -5.85
CA TRP A 109 -8.69 -14.10 -6.78
C TRP A 109 -7.56 -15.12 -6.53
N ILE A 110 -7.17 -15.36 -5.27
CA ILE A 110 -6.15 -16.37 -4.91
C ILE A 110 -6.61 -17.77 -5.32
N VAL A 111 -7.88 -18.12 -5.07
CA VAL A 111 -8.46 -19.41 -5.46
C VAL A 111 -8.44 -19.57 -6.98
N ASN A 112 -8.73 -18.51 -7.73
CA ASN A 112 -8.66 -18.53 -9.19
C ASN A 112 -7.21 -18.69 -9.68
N LEU A 113 -6.27 -17.97 -9.08
CA LEU A 113 -4.85 -17.97 -9.44
C LEU A 113 -4.21 -19.35 -9.26
N TYR A 114 -4.55 -20.06 -8.18
CA TYR A 114 -4.00 -21.40 -7.86
C TYR A 114 -4.98 -22.54 -8.17
N ARG A 115 -5.97 -22.33 -9.03
CA ARG A 115 -7.03 -23.32 -9.33
C ARG A 115 -6.48 -24.71 -9.65
N THR A 116 -5.49 -24.81 -10.54
CA THR A 116 -4.90 -26.08 -10.97
C THR A 116 -4.17 -26.79 -9.83
N GLY A 117 -3.39 -26.04 -9.04
CA GLY A 117 -2.69 -26.57 -7.86
C GLY A 117 -3.66 -27.02 -6.76
N LEU A 118 -4.74 -26.26 -6.52
CA LEU A 118 -5.78 -26.62 -5.54
C LEU A 118 -6.53 -27.88 -5.94
N LEU A 119 -6.92 -28.02 -7.22
CA LEU A 119 -7.61 -29.22 -7.70
C LEU A 119 -6.72 -30.46 -7.57
N HIS A 120 -5.44 -30.36 -7.92
CA HIS A 120 -4.49 -31.46 -7.76
C HIS A 120 -4.30 -31.86 -6.28
N LEU A 121 -4.22 -30.88 -5.36
CA LEU A 121 -4.13 -31.14 -3.91
C LEU A 121 -5.39 -31.84 -3.36
N ILE A 122 -6.58 -31.43 -3.80
CA ILE A 122 -7.83 -32.06 -3.35
C ILE A 122 -7.94 -33.50 -3.89
N GLU A 123 -7.57 -33.72 -5.15
CA GLU A 123 -7.59 -35.05 -5.77
C GLU A 123 -6.59 -36.02 -5.12
N THR A 124 -5.37 -35.57 -4.83
CA THR A 124 -4.32 -36.41 -4.21
C THR A 124 -4.52 -36.63 -2.71
N LYS A 125 -4.98 -35.61 -1.97
CA LYS A 125 -5.00 -35.66 -0.50
C LYS A 125 -6.34 -36.10 0.08
N LEU A 126 -7.46 -35.81 -0.58
CA LEU A 126 -8.79 -35.95 0.04
C LEU A 126 -9.60 -37.16 -0.44
N HIS A 127 -9.21 -37.88 -1.50
CA HIS A 127 -9.81 -39.14 -2.01
C HIS A 127 -11.37 -39.21 -2.01
N ARG A 128 -12.06 -38.06 -2.00
CA ARG A 128 -13.53 -37.95 -1.97
C ARG A 128 -14.02 -37.31 -3.25
N THR A 129 -14.57 -38.14 -4.13
CA THR A 129 -15.09 -37.79 -5.46
C THR A 129 -16.24 -36.75 -5.42
N ALA A 130 -17.02 -36.73 -4.35
CA ALA A 130 -18.07 -35.73 -4.14
C ALA A 130 -17.50 -34.32 -3.91
N LEU A 131 -16.41 -34.20 -3.14
CA LEU A 131 -15.77 -32.91 -2.85
C LEU A 131 -14.97 -32.38 -4.04
N THR A 132 -14.32 -33.26 -4.81
CA THR A 132 -13.62 -32.87 -6.04
C THR A 132 -14.59 -32.35 -7.11
N SER A 133 -15.75 -32.99 -7.27
CA SER A 133 -16.77 -32.52 -8.23
C SER A 133 -17.38 -31.17 -7.83
N LEU A 134 -17.63 -30.94 -6.53
CA LEU A 134 -18.10 -29.65 -6.02
C LEU A 134 -17.03 -28.56 -6.18
N ALA A 135 -15.77 -28.84 -5.80
CA ALA A 135 -14.66 -27.92 -5.98
C ALA A 135 -14.43 -27.57 -7.46
N ARG A 136 -14.58 -28.55 -8.37
CA ARG A 136 -14.48 -28.32 -9.82
C ARG A 136 -15.59 -27.42 -10.34
N LYS A 137 -16.83 -27.59 -9.87
CA LYS A 137 -17.96 -26.70 -10.20
C LYS A 137 -17.73 -25.28 -9.68
N ILE A 138 -17.36 -25.13 -8.40
CA ILE A 138 -17.12 -23.82 -7.79
C ILE A 138 -15.97 -23.09 -8.50
N THR A 139 -14.84 -23.77 -8.70
CA THR A 139 -13.69 -23.16 -9.39
C THR A 139 -13.97 -22.86 -10.86
N ALA A 140 -14.85 -23.62 -11.53
CA ALA A 140 -15.29 -23.31 -12.89
C ALA A 140 -16.15 -22.03 -12.96
N VAL A 141 -17.08 -21.86 -12.01
CA VAL A 141 -17.90 -20.63 -11.92
C VAL A 141 -17.01 -19.41 -11.62
N ILE A 142 -16.05 -19.55 -10.70
CA ILE A 142 -15.08 -18.49 -10.38
C ILE A 142 -14.24 -18.15 -11.61
N ALA A 143 -13.73 -19.16 -12.33
CA ALA A 143 -12.92 -18.93 -13.54
C ALA A 143 -13.72 -18.22 -14.65
N GLY A 144 -15.00 -18.57 -14.82
CA GLY A 144 -15.90 -17.89 -15.76
C GLY A 144 -16.12 -16.42 -15.44
N LYS A 145 -15.96 -16.00 -14.19
CA LYS A 145 -16.06 -14.60 -13.72
C LYS A 145 -14.71 -13.99 -13.35
N SER A 146 -13.59 -14.60 -13.72
CA SER A 146 -12.24 -14.17 -13.31
C SER A 146 -11.94 -12.71 -13.66
N GLY A 147 -12.28 -12.26 -14.88
CA GLY A 147 -12.09 -10.87 -15.29
C GLY A 147 -12.90 -9.88 -14.45
N LEU A 148 -14.11 -10.24 -14.02
CA LEU A 148 -14.92 -9.40 -13.13
C LEU A 148 -14.29 -9.33 -11.73
N ILE A 149 -13.88 -10.47 -11.18
CA ILE A 149 -13.25 -10.55 -9.85
C ILE A 149 -12.00 -9.67 -9.79
N GLU A 150 -11.15 -9.74 -10.81
CA GLU A 150 -9.93 -8.93 -10.89
C GLU A 150 -10.20 -7.44 -11.07
N ASN A 151 -11.16 -7.06 -11.93
CA ASN A 151 -11.54 -5.65 -12.09
C ASN A 151 -12.11 -5.07 -10.78
N VAL A 152 -12.97 -5.83 -10.11
CA VAL A 152 -13.49 -5.45 -8.79
C VAL A 152 -12.36 -5.37 -7.77
N LEU A 153 -11.41 -6.31 -7.80
CA LEU A 153 -10.25 -6.30 -6.90
C LEU A 153 -9.35 -5.08 -7.13
N LEU A 154 -9.12 -4.69 -8.39
CA LEU A 154 -8.38 -3.48 -8.74
C LEU A 154 -9.07 -2.24 -8.17
N VAL A 155 -10.38 -2.10 -8.38
CA VAL A 155 -11.16 -0.97 -7.86
C VAL A 155 -11.10 -0.95 -6.33
N LEU A 156 -11.28 -2.09 -5.68
CA LEU A 156 -11.17 -2.19 -4.21
C LEU A 156 -9.76 -1.84 -3.71
N ALA A 157 -8.71 -2.26 -4.40
CA ALA A 157 -7.33 -1.93 -4.03
C ALA A 157 -7.06 -0.41 -4.13
N ILE A 158 -7.55 0.24 -5.19
CA ILE A 158 -7.45 1.70 -5.34
C ILE A 158 -8.24 2.40 -4.24
N LEU A 159 -9.49 1.98 -4.01
CA LEU A 159 -10.32 2.54 -2.93
C LEU A 159 -9.67 2.34 -1.56
N LEU A 160 -9.02 1.19 -1.33
CA LEU A 160 -8.31 0.88 -0.10
C LEU A 160 -7.12 1.81 0.12
N GLY A 161 -6.33 2.06 -0.93
CA GLY A 161 -5.25 3.04 -0.89
C GLY A 161 -5.75 4.45 -0.59
N CYS A 162 -6.77 4.91 -1.32
CA CYS A 162 -7.38 6.23 -1.09
C CYS A 162 -8.01 6.36 0.30
N TYR A 163 -8.67 5.31 0.79
CA TYR A 163 -9.35 5.29 2.09
C TYR A 163 -8.40 5.62 3.24
N THR A 164 -7.16 5.12 3.19
CA THR A 164 -6.17 5.42 4.22
C THR A 164 -5.87 6.92 4.32
N GLY A 165 -5.79 7.63 3.19
CA GLY A 165 -5.65 9.09 3.18
C GLY A 165 -6.95 9.83 3.50
N PHE A 166 -8.12 9.30 3.12
CA PHE A 166 -9.43 9.88 3.48
C PHE A 166 -9.69 9.84 4.99
N LEU A 167 -9.28 8.77 5.66
CA LEU A 167 -9.38 8.64 7.12
C LEU A 167 -8.65 9.80 7.82
N LEU A 168 -7.46 10.15 7.35
CA LEU A 168 -6.71 11.29 7.87
C LEU A 168 -7.32 12.62 7.44
N SER A 169 -7.73 12.73 6.17
CA SER A 169 -8.27 13.98 5.62
C SER A 169 -9.60 14.40 6.22
N ALA A 170 -10.34 13.45 6.81
CA ALA A 170 -11.57 13.74 7.51
C ALA A 170 -11.37 14.42 8.87
N LEU A 171 -10.14 14.46 9.40
CA LEU A 171 -9.82 15.18 10.64
C LEU A 171 -9.78 16.69 10.36
N LYS A 172 -10.97 17.30 10.31
CA LYS A 172 -11.17 18.72 9.97
C LYS A 172 -10.41 19.69 10.87
N SER A 173 -10.10 19.27 12.10
CA SER A 173 -9.40 20.06 13.11
C SER A 173 -7.93 20.34 12.77
N PHE A 174 -7.35 19.63 11.80
CA PHE A 174 -5.93 19.75 11.44
C PHE A 174 -5.79 20.32 10.02
N PRO A 175 -5.30 21.56 9.85
CA PRO A 175 -5.22 22.23 8.55
C PRO A 175 -4.38 21.49 7.50
N LEU A 176 -3.30 20.81 7.91
CA LEU A 176 -2.44 20.03 7.03
C LEU A 176 -3.12 18.75 6.54
N LEU A 177 -3.89 18.10 7.42
CA LEU A 177 -4.63 16.88 7.10
C LEU A 177 -5.88 17.18 6.28
N ASN A 178 -6.52 18.33 6.46
CA ASN A 178 -7.70 18.72 5.69
C ASN A 178 -7.35 19.19 4.26
N ASN A 179 -6.85 18.27 3.43
CA ASN A 179 -6.44 18.53 2.06
C ASN A 179 -6.86 17.38 1.11
N PRO A 180 -7.56 17.68 0.00
CA PRO A 180 -8.02 16.67 -0.97
C PRO A 180 -6.88 15.95 -1.72
N VAL A 181 -5.64 16.45 -1.66
CA VAL A 181 -4.47 15.81 -2.28
C VAL A 181 -4.02 14.57 -1.49
N LEU A 182 -4.32 14.49 -0.19
CA LEU A 182 -3.83 13.42 0.69
C LEU A 182 -4.29 12.00 0.29
N PRO A 183 -5.58 11.75 -0.03
CA PRO A 183 -6.01 10.44 -0.53
C PRO A 183 -5.20 9.95 -1.74
N VAL A 184 -4.91 10.85 -2.68
CA VAL A 184 -4.15 10.53 -3.89
C VAL A 184 -2.67 10.31 -3.57
N LEU A 185 -2.09 11.14 -2.70
CA LEU A 185 -0.72 10.97 -2.22
C LEU A 185 -0.52 9.61 -1.55
N PHE A 186 -1.46 9.18 -0.70
CA PHE A 186 -1.40 7.88 -0.03
C PHE A 186 -1.56 6.70 -1.00
N LEU A 187 -2.36 6.85 -2.05
CA LEU A 187 -2.46 5.84 -3.10
C LEU A 187 -1.16 5.71 -3.90
N VAL A 188 -0.58 6.84 -4.33
CA VAL A 188 0.67 6.85 -5.12
C VAL A 188 1.84 6.33 -4.28
N SER A 189 2.00 6.83 -3.05
CA SER A 189 3.04 6.36 -2.13
C SER A 189 2.83 4.89 -1.71
N GLY A 190 1.57 4.46 -1.57
CA GLY A 190 1.21 3.06 -1.39
C GLY A 190 1.68 2.19 -2.57
N THR A 191 1.50 2.68 -3.79
CA THR A 191 2.01 2.03 -5.01
C THR A 191 3.54 1.94 -4.99
N THR A 192 4.25 3.01 -4.62
CA THR A 192 5.72 3.00 -4.42
C THR A 192 6.15 1.93 -3.43
N SER A 193 5.48 1.83 -2.27
CA SER A 193 5.79 0.78 -1.29
C SER A 193 5.49 -0.64 -1.78
N GLY A 194 4.44 -0.81 -2.59
CA GLY A 194 4.14 -2.09 -3.24
C GLY A 194 5.21 -2.51 -4.24
N ILE A 195 5.70 -1.57 -5.05
CA ILE A 195 6.83 -1.76 -5.97
C ILE A 195 8.07 -2.20 -5.18
N ALA A 196 8.43 -1.47 -4.13
CA ALA A 196 9.58 -1.77 -3.29
C ALA A 196 9.51 -3.18 -2.69
N VAL A 197 8.35 -3.60 -2.16
CA VAL A 197 8.17 -4.94 -1.59
C VAL A 197 8.26 -6.04 -2.66
N MET A 198 7.67 -5.84 -3.85
CA MET A 198 7.78 -6.79 -4.97
C MET A 198 9.22 -6.93 -5.47
N MET A 199 9.99 -5.84 -5.48
CA MET A 199 11.41 -5.85 -5.85
C MET A 199 12.26 -6.53 -4.78
N LEU A 200 11.96 -6.28 -3.51
CA LEU A 200 12.63 -6.93 -2.38
C LEU A 200 12.40 -8.45 -2.40
N THR A 201 11.16 -8.90 -2.64
CA THR A 201 10.89 -10.34 -2.74
C THR A 201 11.54 -11.00 -3.95
N ALA A 202 11.60 -10.30 -5.08
CA ALA A 202 12.33 -10.75 -6.26
C ALA A 202 13.84 -10.88 -5.98
N ALA A 203 14.43 -9.94 -5.21
CA ALA A 203 15.85 -9.95 -4.86
C ALA A 203 16.22 -11.07 -3.87
N LEU A 204 15.32 -11.38 -2.92
CA LEU A 204 15.53 -12.44 -1.91
C LEU A 204 15.30 -13.85 -2.47
N SER A 205 14.58 -13.99 -3.57
CA SER A 205 14.34 -15.30 -4.18
C SER A 205 15.59 -15.81 -4.92
N SER A 206 16.03 -17.04 -4.62
CA SER A 206 17.15 -17.70 -5.32
C SER A 206 16.87 -18.01 -6.80
N GLN A 207 15.62 -17.85 -7.27
CA GLN A 207 15.28 -17.83 -8.71
C GLN A 207 15.67 -16.53 -9.43
N SER A 208 16.52 -15.73 -8.79
CA SER A 208 17.15 -14.53 -9.32
C SER A 208 17.66 -14.71 -10.75
N SER A 209 17.56 -13.63 -11.52
CA SER A 209 18.43 -13.35 -12.67
C SER A 209 18.00 -13.88 -14.02
N ALA A 210 16.73 -13.71 -14.40
CA ALA A 210 16.44 -13.38 -15.79
C ALA A 210 15.73 -12.03 -15.80
N ASP A 211 16.05 -11.19 -16.77
CA ASP A 211 15.40 -9.90 -17.04
C ASP A 211 13.95 -10.14 -17.50
N THR A 212 13.12 -10.64 -16.57
CA THR A 212 11.73 -11.03 -16.82
C THR A 212 10.97 -9.78 -17.25
N ALA A 213 10.07 -9.90 -18.22
CA ALA A 213 9.32 -8.75 -18.71
C ALA A 213 8.53 -8.04 -17.58
N THR A 214 8.14 -8.80 -16.53
CA THR A 214 7.54 -8.27 -15.31
C THR A 214 8.47 -7.29 -14.57
N LEU A 215 9.76 -7.61 -14.41
CA LEU A 215 10.71 -6.75 -13.70
C LEU A 215 10.97 -5.45 -14.49
N ARG A 216 11.13 -5.56 -15.81
CA ARG A 216 11.25 -4.38 -16.70
C ARG A 216 10.00 -3.51 -16.65
N PHE A 217 8.82 -4.13 -16.58
CA PHE A 217 7.56 -3.41 -16.45
C PHE A 217 7.46 -2.67 -15.11
N ILE A 218 7.81 -3.30 -14.00
CA ILE A 218 7.82 -2.66 -12.68
C ILE A 218 8.78 -1.46 -12.67
N HIS A 219 10.01 -1.63 -13.17
CA HIS A 219 10.96 -0.51 -13.28
C HIS A 219 10.47 0.62 -14.18
N ARG A 220 9.65 0.31 -15.21
CA ARG A 220 9.04 1.32 -16.08
C ARG A 220 7.93 2.10 -15.36
N ILE A 221 7.15 1.45 -14.50
CA ILE A 221 6.09 2.08 -13.69
C ILE A 221 6.65 2.85 -12.48
N GLU A 222 7.75 2.40 -11.90
CA GLU A 222 8.39 3.03 -10.75
C GLU A 222 8.67 4.53 -10.99
N ASN A 223 9.23 4.87 -12.15
CA ASN A 223 9.56 6.24 -12.51
C ASN A 223 8.37 7.21 -12.51
N PRO A 224 7.30 7.00 -13.29
CA PRO A 224 6.15 7.90 -13.29
C PRO A 224 5.46 7.96 -11.92
N VAL A 225 5.48 6.89 -11.13
CA VAL A 225 4.94 6.89 -9.76
C VAL A 225 5.75 7.81 -8.85
N ILE A 226 7.09 7.76 -8.89
CA ILE A 226 7.95 8.66 -8.11
C ILE A 226 7.75 10.12 -8.51
N TYR A 227 7.65 10.41 -9.82
CA TYR A 227 7.37 11.77 -10.29
C TYR A 227 5.98 12.26 -9.86
N ALA A 228 4.98 11.39 -9.88
CA ALA A 228 3.66 11.70 -9.36
C ALA A 228 3.68 11.97 -7.85
N GLU A 229 4.45 11.20 -7.07
CA GLU A 229 4.62 11.41 -5.63
C GLU A 229 5.26 12.77 -5.34
N LEU A 230 6.34 13.12 -6.04
CA LEU A 230 7.00 14.42 -5.90
C LEU A 230 6.08 15.58 -6.30
N PHE A 231 5.32 15.42 -7.39
CA PHE A 231 4.34 16.41 -7.82
C PHE A 231 3.23 16.59 -6.78
N LEU A 232 2.70 15.50 -6.20
CA LEU A 232 1.65 15.56 -5.18
C LEU A 232 2.16 16.18 -3.88
N LEU A 233 3.41 15.90 -3.48
CA LEU A 233 4.06 16.58 -2.36
C LEU A 233 4.17 18.09 -2.60
N PHE A 234 4.64 18.48 -3.79
CA PHE A 234 4.71 19.88 -4.17
C PHE A 234 3.32 20.55 -4.18
N ALA A 235 2.31 19.87 -4.75
CA ALA A 235 0.92 20.33 -4.77
C ALA A 235 0.33 20.47 -3.36
N LEU A 236 0.66 19.57 -2.44
CA LEU A 236 0.22 19.64 -1.04
C LEU A 236 0.71 20.93 -0.36
N PHE A 237 2.02 21.20 -0.42
CA PHE A 237 2.59 22.38 0.24
C PHE A 237 2.23 23.68 -0.44
N THR A 238 2.22 23.73 -1.78
CA THR A 238 1.76 24.92 -2.50
C THR A 238 0.29 25.23 -2.21
N GLY A 239 -0.58 24.21 -2.15
CA GLY A 239 -1.98 24.37 -1.76
C GLY A 239 -2.15 24.90 -0.32
N LEU A 240 -1.30 24.48 0.62
CA LEU A 240 -1.31 24.99 1.99
C LEU A 240 -0.81 26.44 2.08
N LEU A 241 0.23 26.79 1.32
CA LEU A 241 0.79 28.15 1.28
C LEU A 241 -0.19 29.15 0.64
N LEU A 242 -0.87 28.75 -0.44
CA LEU A 242 -1.90 29.58 -1.09
C LEU A 242 -3.20 29.65 -0.27
N GLY A 243 -3.46 28.66 0.60
CA GLY A 243 -4.65 28.59 1.43
C GLY A 243 -4.73 29.64 2.55
N GLY A 244 -3.61 30.29 2.90
CA GLY A 244 -3.56 31.38 3.87
C GLY A 244 -3.84 30.98 5.33
N GLY A 245 -3.66 31.95 6.24
CA GLY A 245 -4.02 31.83 7.65
C GLY A 245 -3.29 30.69 8.38
N GLN A 246 -4.04 29.80 9.05
CA GLN A 246 -3.43 28.71 9.80
C GLN A 246 -2.82 27.61 8.92
N LYS A 247 -3.20 27.52 7.63
CA LYS A 247 -2.61 26.55 6.68
C LYS A 247 -1.17 26.90 6.32
N THR A 248 -0.84 28.20 6.23
CA THR A 248 0.54 28.63 5.98
C THR A 248 1.43 28.38 7.19
N VAL A 249 0.92 28.63 8.40
CA VAL A 249 1.62 28.34 9.65
C VAL A 249 1.88 26.84 9.79
N ALA A 250 0.86 26.00 9.50
CA ALA A 250 1.01 24.55 9.48
C ALA A 250 2.08 24.08 8.48
N ALA A 251 2.12 24.65 7.27
CA ALA A 251 3.14 24.32 6.27
C ALA A 251 4.55 24.71 6.73
N HIS A 252 4.72 25.92 7.27
CA HIS A 252 6.01 26.37 7.79
C HIS A 252 6.47 25.55 9.00
N ALA A 253 5.56 25.21 9.92
CA ALA A 253 5.85 24.36 11.07
C ALA A 253 6.25 22.94 10.64
N ALA A 254 5.58 22.36 9.64
CA ALA A 254 5.91 21.04 9.13
C ALA A 254 7.24 21.00 8.36
N LEU A 255 7.57 22.05 7.61
CA LEU A 255 8.82 22.14 6.82
C LEU A 255 10.04 22.59 7.65
N SER A 256 9.84 23.05 8.87
CA SER A 256 10.90 23.48 9.79
C SER A 256 11.00 22.56 11.01
N GLY A 257 12.05 22.74 11.82
CA GLY A 257 12.28 21.92 13.01
C GLY A 257 12.61 20.46 12.71
N PHE A 258 12.33 19.58 13.68
CA PHE A 258 12.65 18.15 13.59
C PHE A 258 11.96 17.46 12.41
N TRP A 259 10.66 17.68 12.23
CA TRP A 259 9.88 17.09 11.14
C TRP A 259 10.26 17.63 9.77
N GLY A 260 10.71 18.89 9.67
CA GLY A 260 11.34 19.42 8.47
C GLY A 260 12.62 18.66 8.09
N GLY A 261 13.45 18.32 9.07
CA GLY A 261 14.63 17.45 8.87
C GLY A 261 14.24 16.06 8.34
N VAL A 262 13.21 15.44 8.93
CA VAL A 262 12.65 14.16 8.45
C VAL A 262 12.12 14.28 7.02
N PHE A 263 11.51 15.41 6.67
CA PHE A 263 11.00 15.66 5.32
C PHE A 263 12.13 15.80 4.29
N TRP A 264 13.08 16.71 4.51
CA TRP A 264 14.13 17.00 3.52
C TRP A 264 15.16 15.88 3.41
N ILE A 265 15.65 15.38 4.55
CA ILE A 265 16.72 14.37 4.56
C ILE A 265 16.12 12.98 4.40
N GLY A 266 15.04 12.67 5.11
CA GLY A 266 14.43 11.34 5.11
C GLY A 266 13.60 11.05 3.87
N ILE A 267 12.57 11.87 3.61
CA ILE A 267 11.60 11.59 2.52
C ILE A 267 12.21 11.98 1.18
N ILE A 268 12.61 13.24 1.01
CA ILE A 268 13.15 13.75 -0.26
C ILE A 268 14.53 13.16 -0.53
N GLY A 269 15.47 13.31 0.40
CA GLY A 269 16.85 12.85 0.25
C GLY A 269 16.94 11.33 0.13
N ALA A 270 16.71 10.62 1.23
CA ALA A 270 16.87 9.18 1.30
C ALA A 270 15.79 8.45 0.50
N GLY A 271 14.52 8.79 0.66
CA GLY A 271 13.39 8.07 0.05
C GLY A 271 13.25 8.21 -1.46
N ILE A 272 13.58 9.39 -2.02
CA ILE A 272 13.31 9.73 -3.43
C ILE A 272 14.62 9.97 -4.21
N VAL A 273 15.45 10.90 -3.75
CA VAL A 273 16.63 11.38 -4.50
C VAL A 273 17.71 10.30 -4.61
N VAL A 274 18.01 9.59 -3.53
CA VAL A 274 19.05 8.54 -3.54
C VAL A 274 18.68 7.39 -4.50
N PRO A 275 17.48 6.78 -4.45
CA PRO A 275 17.06 5.77 -5.41
C PRO A 275 17.07 6.28 -6.86
N LEU A 276 16.66 7.54 -7.09
CA LEU A 276 16.64 8.14 -8.41
C LEU A 276 18.05 8.33 -8.99
N ILE A 277 18.98 8.91 -8.22
CA ILE A 277 20.37 9.10 -8.64
C ILE A 277 21.05 7.76 -8.89
N ALA A 278 20.91 6.82 -7.95
CA ALA A 278 21.53 5.51 -8.08
C ALA A 278 20.99 4.73 -9.29
N ARG A 279 19.76 5.01 -9.74
CA ARG A 279 19.19 4.49 -10.99
C ARG A 279 19.74 5.18 -12.24
N VAL A 280 19.94 6.50 -12.21
CA VAL A 280 20.52 7.28 -13.34
C VAL A 280 21.99 6.93 -13.55
N MET A 281 22.74 6.76 -12.46
CA MET A 281 24.15 6.38 -12.50
C MET A 281 24.37 4.92 -12.90
N ARG A 282 23.33 4.08 -12.85
CA ARG A 282 23.44 2.67 -13.23
C ARG A 282 23.54 2.55 -14.75
N ASN A 283 24.54 1.81 -15.21
CA ASN A 283 24.68 1.47 -16.62
C ASN A 283 23.48 0.60 -17.06
N LYS A 284 22.87 0.92 -18.22
CA LYS A 284 21.66 0.24 -18.71
C LYS A 284 21.88 -1.25 -18.99
N ASN A 285 23.14 -1.64 -19.20
CA ASN A 285 23.54 -3.01 -19.55
C ASN A 285 23.90 -3.88 -18.34
N GLU A 286 23.93 -3.34 -17.12
CA GLU A 286 24.28 -4.09 -15.92
C GLU A 286 23.02 -4.43 -15.12
N CYS A 287 22.76 -5.74 -14.98
CA CYS A 287 21.76 -6.22 -14.06
C CYS A 287 22.11 -5.76 -12.64
N PRO A 288 21.19 -5.13 -11.90
CA PRO A 288 21.47 -4.73 -10.53
C PRO A 288 21.86 -5.96 -9.72
N GLY A 289 23.03 -5.91 -9.07
CA GLY A 289 23.38 -6.90 -8.06
C GLY A 289 22.27 -6.98 -7.00
N LYS A 290 21.97 -8.18 -6.51
CA LYS A 290 20.93 -8.42 -5.50
C LYS A 290 21.01 -7.43 -4.35
N ALA A 291 22.22 -7.13 -3.87
CA ALA A 291 22.48 -6.19 -2.80
C ALA A 291 22.03 -4.75 -3.12
N ASN A 292 22.27 -4.27 -4.34
CA ASN A 292 21.86 -2.93 -4.75
C ASN A 292 20.33 -2.84 -4.83
N LEU A 293 19.68 -3.87 -5.39
CA LEU A 293 18.22 -3.94 -5.47
C LEU A 293 17.57 -3.97 -4.08
N THR A 294 18.12 -4.74 -3.14
CA THR A 294 17.61 -4.78 -1.75
C THR A 294 17.79 -3.46 -1.03
N VAL A 295 18.94 -2.78 -1.19
CA VAL A 295 19.21 -1.50 -0.54
C VAL A 295 18.28 -0.41 -1.08
N MET A 296 18.11 -0.33 -2.40
CA MET A 296 17.19 0.62 -3.03
C MET A 296 15.74 0.40 -2.57
N ALA A 297 15.28 -0.85 -2.55
CA ALA A 297 13.93 -1.20 -2.10
C ALA A 297 13.73 -0.86 -0.61
N ALA A 298 14.71 -1.17 0.26
CA ALA A 298 14.64 -0.84 1.67
C ALA A 298 14.62 0.68 1.91
N LEU A 299 15.40 1.43 1.15
CA LEU A 299 15.47 2.88 1.26
C LEU A 299 14.18 3.56 0.80
N SER A 300 13.60 3.09 -0.31
CA SER A 300 12.28 3.55 -0.79
C SER A 300 11.18 3.24 0.23
N LEU A 301 11.17 2.02 0.79
CA LEU A 301 10.22 1.61 1.82
C LEU A 301 10.35 2.45 3.10
N ALA A 302 11.59 2.74 3.51
CA ALA A 302 11.87 3.62 4.64
C ALA A 302 11.39 5.06 4.37
N GLY A 303 11.61 5.58 3.16
CA GLY A 303 11.11 6.90 2.75
C GLY A 303 9.58 7.00 2.83
N VAL A 304 8.88 5.99 2.33
CA VAL A 304 7.41 5.92 2.39
C VAL A 304 6.90 5.75 3.83
N PHE A 305 7.63 5.03 4.69
CA PHE A 305 7.30 4.94 6.12
C PHE A 305 7.48 6.30 6.82
N LEU A 306 8.59 6.98 6.55
CA LEU A 306 8.84 8.34 7.05
C LEU A 306 7.80 9.34 6.54
N LEU A 307 7.31 9.20 5.30
CA LEU A 307 6.21 10.01 4.77
C LEU A 307 4.95 9.85 5.62
N ARG A 308 4.57 8.63 5.97
CA ARG A 308 3.38 8.39 6.79
C ARG A 308 3.54 8.90 8.21
N LEU A 309 4.72 8.73 8.82
CA LEU A 309 5.04 9.32 10.12
C LEU A 309 4.98 10.85 10.05
N PHE A 310 5.59 11.44 9.03
CA PHE A 310 5.58 12.88 8.81
C PHE A 310 4.16 13.42 8.68
N VAL A 311 3.31 12.83 7.84
CA VAL A 311 1.92 13.28 7.68
C VAL A 311 1.15 13.16 8.99
N LEU A 312 1.31 12.06 9.74
CA LEU A 312 0.61 11.87 11.02
C LEU A 312 1.05 12.87 12.09
N TYR A 313 2.35 12.95 12.36
CA TYR A 313 2.87 13.78 13.44
C TYR A 313 2.87 15.26 13.06
N ALA A 314 3.47 15.64 11.93
CA ALA A 314 3.50 17.04 11.50
C ALA A 314 2.09 17.57 11.20
N GLY A 315 1.18 16.69 10.76
CA GLY A 315 -0.22 17.03 10.57
C GLY A 315 -0.98 17.38 11.84
N GLN A 316 -0.56 16.84 13.00
CA GLN A 316 -1.24 17.03 14.29
C GLN A 316 -0.60 18.09 15.20
N MET A 317 0.50 18.71 14.76
CA MET A 317 1.19 19.75 15.53
C MET A 317 0.45 21.10 15.57
N THR A 318 -0.43 21.37 14.59
CA THR A 318 -1.15 22.63 14.49
C THR A 318 -2.65 22.36 14.41
N VAL A 319 -3.39 22.90 15.37
CA VAL A 319 -4.85 22.80 15.43
C VAL A 319 -5.46 24.07 14.86
N ALA A 320 -6.50 23.91 14.04
CA ALA A 320 -7.29 24.99 13.43
C ALA A 320 -8.03 25.86 14.45
#